data_AF-D6PK71-F1
#
_entry.id   AF-D6PK71-F1
#
_cell.length_a   1.000
_cell.length_b   1.000
_cell.length_c   1.000
_cell.angle_alpha   90.00
_cell.angle_beta   90.00
_cell.angle_gamma   90.00
#
_symmetry.space_group_name_H-M   'P 1'
#
loop_
_entity.id
_entity.type
_entity.pdbx_description
1 polymer ?
#
loop_
_entity_poly.entity_id
_entity_poly.type
_entity_poly.pdbx_seq_one_letter_code
_entity_poly.pdbx_strand_id
1 'polypeptide(L)' 'MLSKYEGWLQMAKSGETVTYHEGYLAKDRFFDYPTRDIANLFMRAYESKIVDLYQKRLKHGNINHDPKFQYIAKKL' A
#
# COMPACT_ATOMS: atom_id res chain seq x y z
N MET A 1 -3.11 -6.99 -12.09
CA MET A 1 -3.35 -6.48 -10.72
C MET A 1 -2.54 -5.21 -10.47
N LEU A 2 -1.24 -5.18 -10.80
CA LEU A 2 -0.41 -3.96 -10.77
C LEU A 2 -0.98 -2.82 -11.65
N SER A 3 -1.44 -3.17 -12.86
CA SER A 3 -2.04 -2.24 -13.83
C SER A 3 -3.18 -1.39 -13.29
N LYS A 4 -3.96 -1.90 -12.33
CA LYS A 4 -5.02 -1.14 -11.65
C LYS A 4 -4.44 0.04 -10.88
N TYR A 5 -3.35 -0.18 -10.15
CA TYR A 5 -2.72 0.82 -9.30
C TYR A 5 -1.89 1.82 -10.11
N GLU A 6 -1.29 1.37 -11.20
CA GLU A 6 -0.64 2.27 -12.18
C GLU A 6 -1.67 3.21 -12.82
N GLY A 7 -2.81 2.67 -13.27
CA GLY A 7 -3.91 3.47 -13.79
C GLY A 7 -4.46 4.45 -12.75
N TRP A 8 -4.63 4.01 -11.49
CA TRP A 8 -5.02 4.91 -10.42
C TRP A 8 -4.01 6.05 -10.20
N LEU A 9 -2.70 5.75 -10.16
CA LEU A 9 -1.66 6.77 -10.01
C LEU A 9 -1.70 7.83 -11.12
N GLN A 10 -2.08 7.45 -12.34
CA GLN A 10 -2.20 8.36 -13.48
C GLN A 10 -3.47 9.21 -13.44
N MET A 11 -4.61 8.62 -13.04
CA MET A 11 -5.93 9.26 -13.17
C MET A 11 -6.43 9.93 -11.87
N ALA A 12 -5.90 9.53 -10.72
CA ALA A 12 -6.34 10.05 -9.43
C ALA A 12 -6.08 11.55 -9.31
N LYS A 13 -7.06 12.26 -8.75
CA LYS A 13 -6.96 13.69 -8.45
C LYS A 13 -6.26 13.92 -7.11
N SER A 14 -5.63 15.08 -6.95
CA SER A 14 -5.05 15.50 -5.66
C SER A 14 -6.06 15.34 -4.52
N GLY A 15 -5.61 14.72 -3.43
CA GLY A 15 -6.42 14.41 -2.25
C GLY A 15 -7.12 13.04 -2.28
N GLU A 16 -7.27 12.40 -3.45
CA GLU A 16 -7.89 11.07 -3.53
C GLU A 16 -7.00 10.00 -2.89
N THR A 17 -7.63 8.98 -2.31
CA THR A 17 -6.94 7.90 -1.60
C THR A 17 -7.26 6.53 -2.16
N VAL A 18 -6.29 5.61 -2.09
CA VAL A 18 -6.51 4.19 -2.36
C VAL A 18 -5.85 3.34 -1.28
N THR A 19 -6.58 2.32 -0.80
CA THR A 19 -5.95 1.26 -0.01
C THR A 19 -5.31 0.27 -0.98
N TYR A 20 -3.99 0.12 -0.90
CA TYR A 20 -3.25 -0.75 -1.82
C TYR A 20 -2.91 -2.12 -1.21
N HIS A 21 -3.02 -2.25 0.11
CA HIS A 21 -2.85 -3.53 0.80
C HIS A 21 -3.55 -3.51 2.17
N GLU A 22 -4.12 -4.65 2.54
CA GLU A 22 -4.56 -4.93 3.91
C GLU A 22 -3.96 -6.24 4.40
N GLY A 23 -3.25 -6.20 5.51
CA GLY A 23 -2.48 -7.35 5.96
C GLY A 23 -1.26 -6.95 6.78
N TYR A 24 -0.29 -7.85 6.85
CA TYR A 24 1.02 -7.57 7.42
C TYR A 24 2.02 -7.42 6.29
N LEU A 25 2.00 -6.26 5.62
CA LEU A 25 2.76 -6.03 4.38
C LEU A 25 4.24 -6.44 4.48
N ALA A 26 4.87 -6.18 5.63
CA ALA A 26 6.26 -6.53 5.86
C ALA A 26 6.50 -8.03 5.68
N LYS A 27 5.58 -8.89 6.13
CA LYS A 27 5.62 -10.34 5.94
C LYS A 27 5.10 -10.74 4.56
N ASP A 28 3.94 -10.22 4.17
CA ASP A 28 3.20 -10.65 2.98
C ASP A 28 4.02 -10.45 1.69
N ARG A 29 4.78 -9.34 1.60
CA ARG A 29 5.64 -9.04 0.45
C ARG A 29 6.80 -10.02 0.23
N PHE A 30 7.15 -10.85 1.22
CA PHE A 30 8.18 -11.86 1.05
C PHE A 30 7.66 -13.11 0.32
N PHE A 31 6.37 -13.39 0.47
CA PHE A 31 5.74 -14.61 -0.06
C PHE A 31 4.87 -14.33 -1.30
N ASP A 32 4.43 -13.10 -1.48
CA ASP A 32 3.55 -12.69 -2.59
C ASP A 32 4.23 -11.60 -3.46
N TYR A 33 4.64 -12.01 -4.67
CA TYR A 33 5.29 -11.13 -5.65
C TYR A 33 4.39 -9.99 -6.12
N PRO A 34 3.12 -10.21 -6.54
CA PRO A 34 2.17 -9.11 -6.77
C PRO A 34 2.09 -8.10 -5.63
N THR A 35 1.98 -8.55 -4.37
CA THR A 35 1.93 -7.65 -3.21
C THR A 35 3.22 -6.84 -3.09
N ARG A 36 4.37 -7.47 -3.28
CA ARG A 36 5.68 -6.80 -3.29
C ARG A 36 5.77 -5.73 -4.38
N ASP A 37 5.31 -6.03 -5.59
CA ASP A 37 5.42 -5.13 -6.73
C ASP A 37 4.50 -3.91 -6.57
N ILE A 38 3.28 -4.12 -6.04
CA ILE A 38 2.35 -3.04 -5.69
C ILE A 38 2.96 -2.14 -4.59
N ALA A 39 3.55 -2.73 -3.55
CA ALA A 39 4.20 -1.95 -2.50
C ALA A 39 5.39 -1.14 -3.03
N ASN A 40 6.21 -1.74 -3.89
CA ASN A 40 7.34 -1.05 -4.52
C ASN A 40 6.87 0.10 -5.43
N LEU A 41 5.76 -0.06 -6.15
CA LEU A 41 5.15 0.99 -6.97
C LEU A 41 4.79 2.22 -6.11
N PHE A 42 4.08 2.01 -4.99
CA PHE A 42 3.70 3.12 -4.12
C PHE A 42 4.88 3.76 -3.37
N MET A 43 5.90 2.98 -3.01
CA MET A 43 7.14 3.52 -2.46
C MET A 43 7.87 4.43 -3.45
N ARG A 44 8.00 4.02 -4.72
CA ARG A 44 8.61 4.88 -5.76
C ARG A 44 7.78 6.12 -6.03
N ALA A 45 6.45 6.01 -6.02
CA ALA A 45 5.55 7.15 -6.19
C ALA A 45 5.70 8.16 -5.04
N TYR A 46 5.88 7.67 -3.81
CA TYR A 46 6.17 8.51 -2.64
C TYR A 46 7.53 9.21 -2.77
N GLU A 47 8.59 8.48 -3.11
CA GLU A 47 9.93 9.05 -3.35
C GLU A 47 9.90 10.13 -4.45
N SER A 48 9.05 9.94 -5.46
CA SER A 48 8.82 10.89 -6.56
C SER A 48 7.88 12.05 -6.21
N LYS A 49 7.43 12.15 -4.95
CA LYS A 49 6.49 13.18 -4.47
C LYS A 49 5.17 13.21 -5.24
N ILE A 50 4.67 12.04 -5.63
CA ILE A 50 3.38 11.88 -6.33
C ILE A 50 2.25 11.54 -5.33
N VAL A 51 2.59 10.87 -4.24
CA VAL A 51 1.65 10.46 -3.19
C VAL A 51 2.25 10.62 -1.81
N ASP A 52 1.39 10.75 -0.81
CA ASP A 52 1.72 10.47 0.59
C ASP A 52 1.32 9.04 0.95
N LEU A 53 2.06 8.40 1.87
CA LEU A 53 1.74 7.06 2.36
C LEU A 53 1.31 7.11 3.84
N TYR A 54 0.24 6.40 4.15
CA TYR A 54 -0.31 6.28 5.49
C TYR A 54 -0.49 4.81 5.85
N GLN A 55 -0.39 4.52 7.14
CA GLN A 55 -0.66 3.20 7.70
C GLN A 55 -1.65 3.33 8.84
N LYS A 56 -2.74 2.56 8.79
CA LYS A 56 -3.71 2.46 9.88
C LYS A 56 -3.69 1.06 10.46
N ARG A 57 -3.43 0.92 11.76
CA ARG A 57 -3.52 -0.36 12.45
C ARG A 57 -4.98 -0.77 12.61
N LEU A 58 -5.33 -1.96 12.12
CA LEU A 58 -6.66 -2.55 12.26
C LEU A 58 -6.70 -3.56 13.41
N LYS A 59 -5.63 -4.35 13.58
CA LYS A 59 -5.52 -5.37 14.63
C LYS A 59 -4.11 -5.39 15.22
N HIS A 60 -4.02 -5.52 16.54
CA HIS A 60 -2.74 -5.79 17.22
C HIS A 60 -2.31 -7.23 16.93
N GLY A 61 -1.01 -7.42 16.73
CA GLY A 61 -0.42 -8.75 16.69
C GLY A 61 -0.26 -9.33 18.08
N ASN A 62 -0.23 -10.65 18.17
CA ASN A 62 0.16 -11.38 19.37
C ASN A 62 0.86 -12.69 18.97
N ILE A 63 1.16 -13.56 19.94
CA ILE A 63 1.86 -14.84 19.69
C ILE A 63 1.14 -15.76 18.69
N ASN A 64 -0.17 -15.61 18.52
CA ASN A 64 -1.00 -16.49 17.70
C ASN A 64 -1.36 -15.85 16.34
N HIS A 65 -1.29 -14.52 16.21
CA HIS A 65 -1.74 -13.81 15.03
C HIS A 65 -0.86 -12.61 14.70
N ASP A 66 -0.54 -12.45 13.42
CA ASP A 66 0.14 -11.27 12.90
C ASP A 66 -0.69 -9.99 13.09
N PRO A 67 -0.05 -8.81 13.23
CA PRO A 67 -0.76 -7.54 13.21
C PRO A 67 -1.38 -7.30 11.83
N LYS A 68 -2.56 -6.67 11.78
CA LYS A 68 -3.20 -6.28 10.52
C LYS A 68 -3.22 -4.77 10.39
N PHE A 69 -2.79 -4.28 9.23
CA PHE A 69 -2.81 -2.86 8.89
C PHE A 69 -3.53 -2.63 7.56
N GLN A 70 -4.02 -1.42 7.39
CA GLN A 70 -4.46 -0.88 6.12
C GLN A 70 -3.39 0.09 5.63
N TYR A 71 -2.87 -0.14 4.42
CA TYR A 71 -1.86 0.69 3.79
C TYR A 71 -2.50 1.53 2.70
N ILE A 72 -2.37 2.84 2.84
CA ILE A 72 -3.14 3.83 2.09
C ILE A 72 -2.17 4.76 1.38
N ALA A 73 -2.40 5.01 0.10
CA ALA A 73 -1.75 6.08 -0.64
C ALA A 73 -2.75 7.21 -0.87
N LYS A 74 -2.30 8.47 -0.70
CA LYS A 74 -3.06 9.67 -1.01
C LYS A 74 -2.35 10.44 -2.11
N LYS A 75 -3.05 10.77 -3.19
CA LYS A 75 -2.51 11.57 -4.28
C LYS A 75 -2.22 12.99 -3.80
N LEU A 76 -1.02 13.49 -4.14
CA LEU A 76 -0.63 14.88 -3.90
C LEU A 76 -1.22 15.81 -4.96
#